data_AF-A0A1B1A991-F1
#
_entry.id   AF-A0A1B1A991-F1
#
_cell.length_a   1.000
_cell.length_b   1.000
_cell.length_c   1.000
_cell.angle_alpha   90.00
_cell.angle_beta   90.00
_cell.angle_gamma   90.00
#
_symmetry.space_group_name_H-M   'P 1'
#
loop_
_entity.id
_entity.type
_entity.pdbx_description
1 polymer ?
#
loop_
_entity_poly.entity_id
_entity_poly.type
_entity_poly.pdbx_seq_one_letter_code
_entity_poly.pdbx_strand_id
1 'polypeptide(L)'
;MIQLVFLATSTSLVFMSDTSKHDRRRSRFEVTPETEDRGLFKRGLTQVAVALVPVISKTPRGDVCVRGYVEKGEEITVIFAGRRVAEFAPMHEELRRLLTEANYSAQRLKKDPPPINSIQLPAQIEGAWRLRFERSSTGEDIRVLQFLAARWGFRDRNGETVTNGKQALYGKRSADISAR
;
A
#
# COMPACT_ATOMS: atom_id res chain seq x y z
N MET A 1 28.66 69.73 -35.77
CA MET A 1 28.03 68.57 -36.44
C MET A 1 27.81 67.50 -35.37
N ILE A 2 26.73 67.64 -34.61
CA ILE A 2 25.57 66.72 -34.55
C ILE A 2 25.83 65.47 -33.69
N GLN A 3 25.58 65.64 -32.39
CA GLN A 3 24.63 64.89 -31.54
C GLN A 3 24.28 63.45 -31.95
N LEU A 4 24.43 62.49 -31.02
CA LEU A 4 23.31 61.62 -30.60
C LEU A 4 23.62 60.84 -29.32
N VAL A 5 22.93 61.25 -28.25
CA VAL A 5 22.68 60.46 -27.04
C VAL A 5 21.51 59.54 -27.36
N PHE A 6 21.61 58.25 -27.02
CA PHE A 6 20.46 57.36 -26.94
C PHE A 6 20.38 56.76 -25.54
N LEU A 7 19.42 57.25 -24.76
CA LEU A 7 18.76 56.48 -23.72
C LEU A 7 17.85 55.46 -24.39
N ALA A 8 17.97 54.19 -24.03
CA ALA A 8 16.93 53.20 -24.23
C ALA A 8 16.73 52.46 -22.91
N THR A 9 15.71 52.90 -22.18
CA THR A 9 15.02 52.11 -21.17
C THR A 9 14.45 50.86 -21.85
N SER A 10 14.91 49.67 -21.46
CA SER A 10 14.28 48.42 -21.90
C SER A 10 13.60 47.75 -20.71
N THR A 11 12.28 47.87 -20.76
CA THR A 11 11.25 47.19 -19.98
C THR A 11 11.55 45.71 -19.80
N SER A 12 11.44 45.25 -18.56
CA SER A 12 11.44 43.85 -18.17
C SER A 12 10.48 43.02 -19.04
N LEU A 13 11.00 41.97 -19.68
CA LEU A 13 10.19 40.85 -20.16
C LEU A 13 10.68 39.59 -19.44
N VAL A 14 10.13 39.35 -18.26
CA VAL A 14 10.28 38.06 -17.58
C VAL A 14 9.45 37.06 -18.37
N PHE A 15 10.12 36.16 -19.11
CA PHE A 15 9.49 34.97 -19.65
C PHE A 15 9.04 34.09 -18.47
N MET A 16 7.83 34.32 -17.97
CA MET A 16 7.09 33.31 -17.23
C MET A 16 6.72 32.22 -18.24
N SER A 17 7.62 31.25 -18.42
CA SER A 17 7.21 29.95 -18.95
C SER A 17 6.29 29.34 -17.91
N ASP A 18 4.98 29.57 -18.07
CA ASP A 18 3.94 28.77 -17.44
C ASP A 18 4.05 27.37 -18.02
N THR A 19 5.01 26.59 -17.49
CA THR A 19 5.00 25.15 -17.63
C THR A 19 3.77 24.68 -16.88
N SER A 20 2.63 24.67 -17.58
CA SER A 20 1.46 23.92 -17.19
C SER A 20 1.96 22.57 -16.70
N LYS A 21 1.77 22.31 -15.41
CA LYS A 21 2.02 21.02 -14.79
C LYS A 21 1.09 20.06 -15.50
N HIS A 22 1.52 19.55 -16.65
CA HIS A 22 0.81 18.53 -17.40
C HIS A 22 0.56 17.44 -16.39
N ASP A 23 -0.71 17.19 -16.12
CA ASP A 23 -1.10 16.07 -15.30
C ASP A 23 -0.58 14.83 -16.03
N ARG A 24 0.57 14.30 -15.58
CA ARG A 24 1.22 13.12 -16.16
C ARG A 24 0.39 11.85 -15.91
N ARG A 25 -0.82 12.00 -15.36
CA ARG A 25 -1.79 10.92 -15.22
C ARG A 25 -2.17 10.43 -16.62
N ARG A 26 -1.82 9.17 -16.87
CA ARG A 26 -2.33 8.44 -18.03
C ARG A 26 -3.85 8.46 -18.01
N SER A 27 -4.44 8.41 -19.20
CA SER A 27 -5.88 8.31 -19.35
C SER A 27 -6.42 7.17 -18.49
N ARG A 28 -7.58 7.34 -17.84
CA ARG A 28 -8.19 6.32 -16.98
C ARG A 28 -8.38 4.96 -17.66
N PHE A 29 -8.40 4.94 -18.99
CA PHE A 29 -8.53 3.74 -19.82
C PHE A 29 -7.19 3.02 -20.07
N GLU A 30 -6.05 3.69 -19.84
CA GLU A 30 -4.68 3.13 -19.95
C GLU A 30 -4.12 2.68 -18.60
N VAL A 31 -4.83 2.97 -17.51
CA VAL A 31 -4.45 2.63 -16.15
C VAL A 31 -4.95 1.22 -15.87
N THR A 32 -4.11 0.22 -16.12
CA THR A 32 -4.37 -1.16 -15.68
C THR A 32 -3.95 -1.32 -14.21
N PRO A 33 -4.57 -2.25 -13.46
CA PRO A 33 -4.10 -2.63 -12.12
C PRO A 33 -2.58 -2.87 -12.07
N GLU A 34 -2.04 -3.54 -13.08
CA GLU A 34 -0.63 -3.87 -13.21
C GLU A 34 0.25 -2.63 -13.42
N THR A 35 -0.25 -1.62 -14.15
CA THR A 35 0.44 -0.35 -14.35
C THR A 35 0.45 0.50 -13.08
N GLU A 36 -0.64 0.47 -12.30
CA GLU A 36 -0.69 1.12 -10.98
C GLU A 36 0.20 0.42 -9.94
N ASP A 37 0.21 -0.92 -9.96
CA ASP A 37 1.02 -1.75 -9.08
C ASP A 37 2.52 -1.46 -9.29
N ARG A 38 2.96 -1.21 -10.52
CA ARG A 38 4.33 -0.75 -10.80
C ARG A 38 4.71 0.52 -10.02
N GLY A 39 3.74 1.40 -9.78
CA GLY A 39 3.91 2.59 -8.96
C GLY A 39 4.12 2.30 -7.48
N LEU A 40 3.62 1.17 -6.97
CA LEU A 40 3.72 0.75 -5.57
C LEU A 40 5.07 0.10 -5.24
N PHE A 41 5.65 -0.68 -6.17
CA PHE A 41 6.81 -1.55 -5.89
C PHE A 41 8.13 -1.04 -6.48
N LYS A 42 8.46 0.24 -6.19
CA LYS A 42 9.63 0.91 -6.78
C LYS A 42 10.98 0.50 -6.18
N ARG A 43 11.00 0.00 -4.94
CA ARG A 43 12.24 -0.24 -4.15
C ARG A 43 12.58 -1.72 -3.98
N GLY A 44 12.11 -2.56 -4.89
CA GLY A 44 12.25 -4.01 -4.79
C GLY A 44 11.13 -4.62 -3.94
N LEU A 45 10.92 -5.93 -4.13
CA LEU A 45 9.97 -6.72 -3.38
C LEU A 45 10.71 -7.47 -2.29
N THR A 46 10.07 -7.58 -1.13
CA THR A 46 10.51 -8.44 -0.04
C THR A 46 9.36 -9.34 0.37
N GLN A 47 9.70 -10.46 0.99
CA GLN A 47 8.73 -11.41 1.53
C GLN A 47 8.85 -11.40 3.05
N VAL A 48 7.73 -11.27 3.74
CA VAL A 48 7.67 -11.20 5.20
C VAL A 48 6.62 -12.19 5.72
N ALA A 49 6.98 -12.89 6.79
CA ALA A 49 6.01 -13.65 7.59
C ALA A 49 5.29 -12.67 8.52
N VAL A 50 3.97 -12.69 8.49
CA VAL A 50 3.13 -11.78 9.29
C VAL A 50 2.06 -12.58 10.01
N ALA A 51 1.91 -12.33 11.31
CA ALA A 51 0.73 -12.74 12.07
C ALA A 51 -0.34 -11.65 11.95
N LEU A 52 -1.29 -11.83 11.03
CA LEU A 52 -2.40 -10.89 10.81
C LEU A 52 -3.44 -11.04 11.91
N VAL A 53 -4.01 -9.94 12.39
CA VAL A 53 -5.09 -9.94 13.39
C VAL A 53 -6.38 -9.37 12.78
N PRO A 54 -7.57 -9.71 13.31
CA PRO A 54 -8.85 -9.27 12.75
C PRO A 54 -9.18 -7.80 13.09
N VAL A 55 -8.19 -6.91 12.95
CA VAL A 55 -8.34 -5.46 13.04
C VAL A 55 -8.11 -4.87 11.66
N ILE A 56 -9.22 -4.51 11.04
CA ILE A 56 -9.30 -4.13 9.64
C ILE A 56 -9.88 -2.72 9.56
N SER A 57 -9.22 -1.86 8.79
CA SER A 57 -9.71 -0.53 8.45
C SER A 57 -9.65 -0.31 6.94
N LYS A 58 -10.30 0.74 6.44
CA LYS A 58 -10.27 1.11 5.03
C LYS A 58 -9.76 2.53 4.87
N THR A 59 -8.95 2.76 3.86
CA THR A 59 -8.54 4.11 3.47
C THR A 59 -9.64 4.76 2.60
N PRO A 60 -9.65 6.10 2.45
CA PRO A 60 -10.54 6.77 1.50
C PRO A 60 -10.37 6.32 0.04
N ARG A 61 -9.24 5.68 -0.31
CA ARG A 61 -9.00 5.11 -1.64
C ARG A 61 -9.58 3.70 -1.82
N GLY A 62 -10.20 3.16 -0.78
CA GLY A 62 -10.72 1.80 -0.76
C GLY A 62 -9.67 0.73 -0.45
N ASP A 63 -8.43 1.11 -0.14
CA ASP A 63 -7.41 0.16 0.32
C ASP A 63 -7.84 -0.45 1.65
N VAL A 64 -7.57 -1.74 1.82
CA VAL A 64 -7.83 -2.46 3.07
C VAL A 64 -6.55 -2.52 3.88
N CYS A 65 -6.60 -2.00 5.10
CA CYS A 65 -5.50 -2.02 6.05
C CYS A 65 -5.79 -3.09 7.11
N VAL A 66 -4.86 -4.01 7.31
CA VAL A 66 -4.96 -5.07 8.32
C VAL A 66 -3.77 -4.93 9.26
N ARG A 67 -4.02 -4.92 10.57
CA ARG A 67 -2.94 -4.95 11.56
C ARG A 67 -2.28 -6.32 11.54
N GLY A 68 -0.96 -6.34 11.65
CA GLY A 68 -0.19 -7.56 11.80
C GLY A 68 1.06 -7.37 12.63
N TYR A 69 1.68 -8.48 12.98
CA TYR A 69 2.93 -8.53 13.73
C TYR A 69 3.99 -9.29 12.93
N VAL A 70 5.19 -8.74 12.83
CA VAL A 70 6.36 -9.40 12.24
C VAL A 70 7.28 -9.95 13.33
N GLU A 71 8.45 -10.46 12.96
CA GLU A 71 9.43 -11.02 13.90
C GLU A 71 9.63 -10.11 15.13
N LYS A 72 9.76 -10.74 16.31
CA LYS A 72 9.90 -10.08 17.63
C LYS A 72 8.68 -9.26 18.09
N GLY A 73 7.54 -9.38 17.41
CA GLY A 73 6.27 -8.75 17.83
C GLY A 73 6.13 -7.29 17.43
N GLU A 74 6.94 -6.80 16.48
CA GLU A 74 6.80 -5.45 15.95
C GLU A 74 5.48 -5.31 15.17
N GLU A 75 4.70 -4.29 15.52
CA GLU A 75 3.41 -4.01 14.89
C GLU A 75 3.61 -3.32 13.54
N ILE A 76 2.93 -3.84 12.52
CA ILE A 76 2.88 -3.25 11.18
C ILE A 76 1.45 -3.13 10.69
N THR A 77 1.23 -2.22 9.75
CA THR A 77 -0.01 -2.19 8.96
C THR A 77 0.25 -2.79 7.58
N VAL A 78 -0.40 -3.91 7.28
CA VAL A 78 -0.40 -4.50 5.94
C VAL A 78 -1.52 -3.86 5.13
N ILE A 79 -1.21 -3.36 3.94
CA ILE A 79 -2.13 -2.66 3.06
C ILE A 79 -2.34 -3.47 1.79
N PHE A 80 -3.60 -3.86 1.56
CA PHE A 80 -4.08 -4.47 0.34
C PHE A 80 -4.74 -3.39 -0.51
N ALA A 81 -4.24 -3.18 -1.73
CA ALA A 81 -4.75 -2.14 -2.63
C ALA A 81 -6.25 -2.33 -2.91
N GLY A 82 -7.02 -1.24 -2.95
CA GLY A 82 -8.49 -1.30 -3.09
C GLY A 82 -8.98 -2.06 -4.32
N ARG A 83 -8.25 -1.93 -5.43
CA ARG A 83 -8.50 -2.69 -6.67
C ARG A 83 -8.33 -4.22 -6.53
N ARG A 84 -7.68 -4.69 -5.47
CA ARG A 84 -7.43 -6.11 -5.16
C ARG A 84 -8.29 -6.64 -4.02
N VAL A 85 -9.30 -5.89 -3.58
CA VAL A 85 -10.21 -6.30 -2.48
C VAL A 85 -10.90 -7.63 -2.77
N ALA A 86 -11.26 -7.90 -4.02
CA ALA A 86 -11.83 -9.19 -4.41
C ALA A 86 -10.84 -10.35 -4.16
N GLU A 87 -9.55 -10.13 -4.42
CA GLU A 87 -8.49 -11.12 -4.15
C GLU A 87 -8.21 -11.28 -2.65
N PHE A 88 -8.47 -10.25 -1.84
CA PHE A 88 -8.32 -10.28 -0.38
C PHE A 88 -9.49 -11.00 0.31
N ALA A 89 -10.64 -11.16 -0.34
CA ALA A 89 -11.85 -11.73 0.26
C ALA A 89 -11.65 -13.08 0.96
N PRO A 90 -10.90 -14.07 0.43
CA PRO A 90 -10.65 -15.33 1.13
C PRO A 90 -9.93 -15.14 2.47
N MET A 91 -8.93 -14.26 2.52
CA MET A 91 -8.20 -13.94 3.75
C MET A 91 -9.09 -13.19 4.76
N HIS A 92 -9.96 -12.30 4.28
CA HIS A 92 -10.94 -11.61 5.11
C HIS A 92 -11.88 -12.59 5.81
N GLU A 93 -12.43 -13.55 5.07
CA GLU A 93 -13.34 -14.54 5.64
C GLU A 93 -12.63 -15.46 6.65
N GLU A 94 -11.36 -15.78 6.42
CA GLU A 94 -10.56 -16.57 7.37
C GLU A 94 -10.29 -15.81 8.67
N LEU A 95 -9.94 -14.51 8.60
CA LEU A 95 -9.80 -13.65 9.78
C LEU A 95 -11.12 -13.53 10.56
N ARG A 96 -12.25 -13.36 9.85
CA ARG A 96 -13.58 -13.32 10.47
C ARG A 96 -13.91 -14.66 11.14
N ARG A 97 -13.60 -15.78 10.49
CA ARG A 97 -13.84 -17.13 11.03
C ARG A 97 -13.09 -17.30 12.36
N LEU A 98 -11.79 -17.00 12.38
CA LEU A 98 -10.96 -17.09 13.58
C LEU A 98 -11.53 -16.24 14.73
N LEU A 99 -12.00 -15.03 14.43
CA LEU A 99 -12.64 -14.16 15.42
C LEU A 99 -13.94 -14.78 15.98
N THR A 100 -14.80 -15.28 15.10
CA THR A 100 -16.07 -15.92 15.49
C THR A 100 -15.82 -17.16 16.33
N GLU A 101 -14.88 -18.02 15.96
CA GLU A 101 -14.54 -19.23 16.70
C GLU A 101 -13.94 -18.94 18.07
N ALA A 102 -13.03 -17.96 18.14
CA ALA A 102 -12.46 -17.51 19.40
C ALA A 102 -13.55 -17.04 20.37
N ASN A 103 -14.47 -16.19 19.90
CA ASN A 103 -15.59 -15.69 20.70
C ASN A 103 -16.58 -16.80 21.08
N TYR A 104 -16.92 -17.69 20.15
CA TYR A 104 -17.82 -18.80 20.40
C TYR A 104 -17.25 -19.78 21.42
N SER A 105 -15.96 -20.10 21.32
CA SER A 105 -15.27 -20.98 22.27
C SER A 105 -15.23 -20.40 23.69
N ALA A 106 -14.98 -19.09 23.83
CA ALA A 106 -14.99 -18.39 25.11
C ALA A 106 -16.38 -18.42 25.76
N GLN A 107 -17.43 -18.13 24.98
CA GLN A 107 -18.82 -18.19 25.45
C GLN A 107 -19.21 -19.60 25.94
N ARG A 108 -18.87 -20.64 25.17
CA ARG A 108 -19.15 -22.04 25.55
C ARG A 108 -18.46 -22.44 26.85
N LEU A 109 -17.28 -21.90 27.10
CA LEU A 109 -16.50 -22.14 28.33
C LEU A 109 -16.84 -21.16 29.47
N LYS A 110 -17.80 -20.25 29.28
CA LYS A 110 -18.15 -19.16 30.23
C LYS A 110 -16.94 -18.33 30.66
N LYS A 111 -16.05 -18.03 29.70
CA LYS A 111 -14.87 -17.19 29.89
C LYS A 111 -15.00 -15.91 29.08
N ASP A 112 -14.20 -14.91 29.43
CA ASP A 112 -14.06 -13.70 28.62
C ASP A 112 -13.49 -14.02 27.24
N PRO A 113 -13.91 -13.29 26.19
CA PRO A 113 -13.29 -13.38 24.87
C PRO A 113 -11.77 -13.16 24.95
N PRO A 114 -10.97 -13.89 24.17
CA PRO A 114 -9.54 -13.67 24.15
C PRO A 114 -9.22 -12.28 23.57
N PRO A 115 -8.09 -11.66 23.96
CA PRO A 115 -7.67 -10.39 23.40
C PRO A 115 -7.57 -10.46 21.87
N ILE A 116 -8.06 -9.45 21.16
CA ILE A 116 -8.11 -9.47 19.69
C ILE A 116 -6.74 -9.69 19.03
N ASN A 117 -5.66 -9.22 19.67
CA ASN A 117 -4.29 -9.39 19.18
C ASN A 117 -3.74 -10.82 19.31
N SER A 118 -4.40 -11.67 20.09
CA SER A 118 -4.07 -13.09 20.23
C SER A 118 -4.72 -13.96 19.15
N ILE A 119 -5.70 -13.41 18.40
CA ILE A 119 -6.37 -14.10 17.30
C ILE A 119 -5.58 -13.81 16.04
N GLN A 120 -4.73 -14.75 15.64
CA GLN A 120 -3.73 -14.54 14.59
C GLN A 120 -3.93 -15.51 13.41
N LEU A 121 -3.84 -14.96 12.20
CA LEU A 121 -3.71 -15.70 10.94
C LEU A 121 -2.27 -15.57 10.44
N PRO A 122 -1.45 -16.64 10.50
CA PRO A 122 -0.14 -16.65 9.88
C PRO A 122 -0.25 -16.54 8.37
N ALA A 123 0.42 -15.56 7.79
CA ALA A 123 0.45 -15.32 6.36
C ALA A 123 1.87 -14.99 5.90
N GLN A 124 2.21 -15.44 4.69
CA GLN A 124 3.42 -15.02 3.99
C GLN A 124 3.04 -13.95 2.98
N ILE A 125 3.62 -12.76 3.08
CA ILE A 125 3.24 -11.60 2.26
C ILE A 125 4.47 -11.11 1.49
N GLU A 126 4.37 -11.11 0.17
CA GLU A 126 5.31 -10.45 -0.73
C GLU A 126 4.83 -9.02 -0.97
N GLY A 127 5.73 -8.04 -0.90
CA GLY A 127 5.34 -6.64 -0.99
C GLY A 127 6.49 -5.67 -0.87
N ALA A 128 6.17 -4.41 -0.58
CA ALA A 128 7.16 -3.36 -0.36
C ALA A 128 6.87 -2.54 0.90
N TRP A 129 7.95 -2.20 1.60
CA TRP A 129 7.90 -1.30 2.75
C TRP A 129 7.63 0.15 2.33
N ARG A 130 6.79 0.81 3.10
CA ARG A 130 6.48 2.23 2.98
C ARG A 130 6.49 2.86 4.36
N LEU A 131 7.29 3.91 4.53
CA LEU A 131 7.20 4.77 5.70
C LEU A 131 6.12 5.82 5.46
N ARG A 132 5.25 6.03 6.45
CA ARG A 132 4.29 7.12 6.49
C ARG A 132 4.50 7.92 7.79
N PHE A 133 4.25 9.22 7.72
CA PHE A 133 4.11 10.04 8.91
C PHE A 133 2.62 10.25 9.15
N GLU A 134 2.19 10.01 10.38
CA GLU A 134 0.84 10.29 10.84
C GLU A 134 0.91 11.29 11.98
N ARG A 135 -0.07 12.18 12.07
CA ARG A 135 -0.15 13.13 13.18
C ARG A 135 -0.78 12.42 14.37
N SER A 136 -0.08 12.36 15.50
CA SER A 136 -0.63 11.85 16.74
C SER A 136 -1.72 12.78 17.30
N SER A 137 -2.49 12.27 18.25
CA SER A 137 -3.47 13.06 19.00
C SER A 137 -2.86 14.20 19.82
N THR A 138 -1.56 14.12 20.14
CA THR A 138 -0.78 15.18 20.81
C THR A 138 -0.15 16.17 19.83
N GLY A 139 -0.34 15.97 18.52
CA GLY A 139 0.18 16.85 17.47
C GLY A 139 1.61 16.52 17.01
N GLU A 140 2.21 15.44 17.49
CA GLU A 140 3.52 14.98 17.05
C GLU A 140 3.43 14.12 15.79
N ASP A 141 4.46 14.16 14.95
CA ASP A 141 4.52 13.31 13.76
C ASP A 141 5.08 11.92 14.14
N ILE A 142 4.21 10.91 14.18
CA ILE A 142 4.58 9.52 14.41
C ILE A 142 4.94 8.82 13.10
N ARG A 143 6.00 8.01 13.13
CA ARG A 143 6.41 7.16 12.02
C ARG A 143 5.62 5.87 12.06
N VAL A 144 4.84 5.61 11.03
CA VAL A 144 4.06 4.39 10.87
C VAL A 144 4.67 3.57 9.74
N LEU A 145 5.07 2.34 10.08
CA LEU A 145 5.59 1.38 9.11
C LEU A 145 4.42 0.64 8.46
N GLN A 146 4.35 0.73 7.13
CA GLN A 146 3.31 0.11 6.33
C GLN A 146 3.93 -0.87 5.34
N PHE A 147 3.26 -1.99 5.12
CA PHE A 147 3.66 -3.00 4.15
C PHE A 147 2.61 -3.13 3.05
N LEU A 148 2.95 -2.69 1.84
CA LEU A 148 2.06 -2.79 0.68
C LEU A 148 2.12 -4.21 0.10
N ALA A 149 1.01 -4.92 0.12
CA ALA A 149 0.94 -6.31 -0.33
C ALA A 149 0.83 -6.44 -1.86
N ALA A 150 1.76 -7.20 -2.44
CA ALA A 150 1.75 -7.63 -3.84
C ALA A 150 1.15 -9.05 -3.99
N ARG A 151 1.62 -9.99 -3.20
CA ARG A 151 1.09 -11.37 -3.16
C ARG A 151 1.03 -11.82 -1.73
N TRP A 152 0.13 -12.74 -1.45
CA TRP A 152 0.04 -13.31 -0.13
C TRP A 152 -0.39 -14.76 -0.20
N GLY A 153 0.10 -15.54 0.76
CA GLY A 153 -0.29 -16.92 0.98
C GLY A 153 -0.62 -17.13 2.45
N PHE A 154 -1.66 -17.92 2.72
CA PHE A 154 -2.02 -18.34 4.07
C PHE A 154 -2.57 -19.76 4.03
N ARG A 155 -2.62 -20.42 5.19
CA ARG A 155 -3.31 -21.70 5.32
C ARG A 155 -4.74 -21.45 5.76
N ASP A 156 -5.70 -21.99 5.03
CA ASP A 156 -7.11 -21.91 5.39
C ASP A 156 -7.48 -22.95 6.47
N ARG A 157 -8.76 -22.96 6.86
CA ARG A 157 -9.31 -23.91 7.83
C ARG A 157 -9.17 -25.38 7.44
N ASN A 158 -9.08 -25.68 6.15
CA ASN A 158 -8.95 -27.05 5.64
C ASN A 158 -7.46 -27.48 5.62
N GLY A 159 -6.55 -26.57 5.93
CA GLY A 159 -5.10 -26.77 5.84
C GLY A 159 -4.55 -26.54 4.44
N GLU A 160 -5.39 -26.10 3.49
CA GLU A 160 -4.97 -25.80 2.13
C GLU A 160 -4.24 -24.45 2.08
N THR A 161 -3.21 -24.38 1.24
CA THR A 161 -2.48 -23.12 1.03
C THR A 161 -3.19 -22.31 -0.03
N VAL A 162 -3.86 -21.25 0.40
CA VAL A 162 -4.50 -20.27 -0.47
C VAL A 162 -3.47 -19.21 -0.83
N THR A 163 -3.25 -19.00 -2.12
CA THR A 163 -2.37 -17.92 -2.64
C THR A 163 -3.19 -16.96 -3.48
N ASN A 164 -3.07 -15.66 -3.18
CA ASN A 164 -3.74 -14.60 -3.91
C ASN A 164 -2.79 -13.44 -4.20
N GLY A 165 -3.29 -12.42 -4.90
CA GLY A 165 -2.50 -11.33 -5.40
C GLY A 165 -1.88 -11.65 -6.76
N LYS A 166 -1.26 -10.63 -7.35
CA LYS A 166 -0.54 -10.74 -8.61
C LYS A 166 0.92 -10.37 -8.40
N GLN A 167 1.81 -11.08 -9.08
CA GLN A 167 3.24 -10.75 -9.10
C GLN A 167 3.43 -9.29 -9.50
N ALA A 168 4.14 -8.56 -8.66
CA ALA A 168 4.48 -7.18 -8.97
C ALA A 168 5.55 -7.17 -10.06
N LEU A 169 5.23 -6.50 -11.18
CA LEU A 169 6.17 -6.33 -12.28
C LEU A 169 7.20 -5.25 -11.93
N TYR A 170 8.42 -5.67 -11.60
CA TYR A 170 9.56 -4.77 -11.52
C TYR A 170 10.02 -4.41 -12.93
N GLY A 171 10.05 -3.13 -13.26
CA GLY A 171 10.48 -2.69 -14.58
C GLY A 171 11.99 -2.91 -14.76
N LYS A 172 12.38 -3.78 -15.71
CA LYS A 172 13.52 -3.41 -16.56
C LYS A 172 13.10 -2.12 -17.26
N ARG A 173 13.88 -1.05 -17.08
CA ARG A 173 13.75 0.18 -17.88
C ARG A 173 13.70 -0.27 -19.35
N SER A 174 12.72 0.21 -20.11
CA SER A 174 12.62 -0.07 -21.55
C SER A 174 13.93 0.33 -22.24
N ALA A 175 14.83 -0.63 -22.41
CA ALA A 175 15.93 -0.60 -23.35
C ALA A 175 15.49 -1.52 -24.48
N ASP A 176 14.71 -0.97 -25.40
CA ASP A 176 14.48 -1.45 -26.78
C ASP A 176 13.23 -0.77 -27.35
N ILE A 177 13.32 0.56 -27.51
CA ILE A 177 12.57 1.27 -28.56
C ILE A 177 13.51 2.36 -29.11
N SER A 178 14.62 1.90 -29.70
CA SER A 178 15.47 2.69 -30.61
C SER A 178 16.40 1.72 -31.35
N ALA A 179 15.80 0.89 -32.20
CA ALA A 179 16.47 0.27 -33.34
C ALA A 179 15.40 -0.48 -34.16
N ARG A 180 14.76 0.24 -35.07
CA ARG A 180 14.44 -0.14 -36.46
C ARG A 180 13.53 0.91 -37.09
#